data_AF-A0A225DIJ4-F1
#
_entry.id   AF-A0A225DIJ4-F1
#
_cell.length_a   1.000
_cell.length_b   1.000
_cell.length_c   1.000
_cell.angle_alpha   90.00
_cell.angle_beta   90.00
_cell.angle_gamma   90.00
#
_symmetry.space_group_name_H-M   'P 1'
#
loop_
_entity.id
_entity.type
_entity.pdbx_description
1 polymer ?
#
loop_
_entity_poly.entity_id
_entity_poly.type
_entity_poly.pdbx_seq_one_letter_code
_entity_poly.pdbx_strand_id
1 'polypeptide(L)'
;MTFGMSVLAETELIQAEHDRLCRLFVKQGKAVRLSVLLTPDPGLFEKGSTDELMSGVVAQSHSIVRFLLAQTPHLSGSDNGGISPSDRGLLAFLAGGKNTSWDTAAKEVYGFTSVDDLEAKWIAWLKTPGSRLTPAPYVEVPRPALTPQPLGRIPATEVD
;
A
#
# COMPACT_ATOMS: atom_id res chain seq x y z
N MET A 1 -5.38 0.82 -6.14
CA MET A 1 -5.60 0.42 -4.73
C MET A 1 -5.06 -0.96 -4.35
N THR A 2 -5.32 -2.03 -5.10
CA THR A 2 -4.85 -3.41 -4.76
C THR A 2 -3.34 -3.49 -4.55
N PHE A 3 -2.54 -2.83 -5.40
CA PHE A 3 -1.08 -2.76 -5.25
C PHE A 3 -0.62 -2.08 -3.95
N GLY A 4 -1.39 -1.12 -3.43
CA GLY A 4 -1.01 -0.43 -2.19
C GLY A 4 -1.15 -1.32 -0.96
N MET A 5 -2.19 -2.17 -0.96
CA MET A 5 -2.43 -3.15 0.09
C MET A 5 -1.38 -4.26 0.10
N SER A 6 -0.90 -4.72 -1.07
CA SER A 6 0.15 -5.74 -1.10
C SER A 6 1.46 -5.22 -0.49
N VAL A 7 1.80 -3.94 -0.70
CA VAL A 7 3.00 -3.34 -0.11
C VAL A 7 2.91 -3.25 1.42
N LEU A 8 1.71 -3.17 2.02
CA LEU A 8 1.58 -3.20 3.49
C LEU A 8 2.05 -4.54 4.10
N ALA A 9 2.00 -5.63 3.33
CA ALA A 9 2.46 -6.94 3.77
C ALA A 9 3.98 -7.13 3.63
N GLU A 10 4.66 -6.17 3.01
CA GLU A 10 6.11 -6.21 2.79
C GLU A 10 6.89 -5.74 4.01
N THR A 11 8.20 -6.00 3.99
CA THR A 11 9.12 -5.50 5.02
C THR A 11 9.09 -3.97 5.13
N GLU A 12 9.39 -3.44 6.32
CA GLU A 12 9.46 -1.98 6.55
C GLU A 12 10.41 -1.26 5.58
N LEU A 13 11.50 -1.93 5.16
CA LEU A 13 12.44 -1.41 4.18
C LEU A 13 11.77 -1.18 2.82
N ILE A 14 10.99 -2.15 2.34
CA ILE A 14 10.28 -2.07 1.07
C ILE A 14 9.18 -1.00 1.15
N GLN A 15 8.46 -0.92 2.27
CA GLN A 15 7.45 0.12 2.49
C GLN A 15 8.07 1.53 2.49
N ALA A 16 9.22 1.70 3.17
CA ALA A 16 9.95 2.95 3.20
C ALA A 16 10.48 3.38 1.83
N GLU A 17 10.93 2.44 1.00
CA GLU A 17 11.34 2.75 -0.38
C GLU A 17 10.16 3.24 -1.23
N HIS A 18 8.98 2.62 -1.11
CA HIS A 18 7.78 3.09 -1.78
C HIS A 18 7.33 4.47 -1.28
N ASP A 19 7.45 4.77 0.02
CA ASP A 19 7.22 6.12 0.56
C ASP A 19 8.19 7.16 -0.05
N ARG A 20 9.48 6.81 -0.17
CA ARG A 20 10.51 7.66 -0.81
C ARG A 20 10.19 7.92 -2.28
N LEU A 21 9.86 6.87 -3.04
CA LEU A 21 9.52 6.97 -4.46
C LEU A 21 8.26 7.78 -4.71
N CYS A 22 7.20 7.57 -3.92
CA CYS A 22 5.97 8.35 -4.05
C CYS A 22 6.24 9.86 -3.93
N ARG A 23 7.06 10.26 -2.95
CA ARG A 23 7.43 11.67 -2.76
C ARG A 23 8.27 12.20 -3.91
N LEU A 24 9.13 11.38 -4.49
CA LEU A 24 9.93 11.75 -5.66
C LEU A 24 9.02 12.04 -6.85
N PHE A 25 8.07 11.16 -7.16
CA PHE A 25 7.12 11.34 -8.26
C PHE A 25 6.23 12.58 -8.07
N VAL A 26 5.71 12.80 -6.86
CA VAL A 26 4.94 14.02 -6.53
C VAL A 26 5.78 15.28 -6.74
N LYS A 27 7.02 15.30 -6.25
CA LYS A 27 7.92 16.46 -6.40
C LYS A 27 8.30 16.74 -7.86
N GLN A 28 8.44 15.70 -8.68
CA GLN A 28 8.77 15.81 -10.10
C GLN A 28 7.56 16.18 -10.97
N GLY A 29 6.35 16.29 -10.40
CA GLY A 29 5.12 16.48 -11.18
C GLY A 29 4.74 15.26 -12.04
N LYS A 30 5.28 14.08 -11.69
CA LYS A 30 5.03 12.80 -12.36
C LYS A 30 4.03 11.91 -11.62
N ALA A 31 3.45 12.42 -10.52
CA ALA A 31 2.39 11.72 -9.82
C ALA A 31 1.15 11.58 -10.73
N VAL A 32 0.47 10.44 -10.60
CA VAL A 32 -0.76 10.16 -11.33
C VAL A 32 -1.91 10.71 -10.50
N ARG A 33 -2.89 11.36 -11.15
CA ARG A 33 -4.08 11.86 -10.45
C ARG A 33 -4.78 10.72 -9.72
N LEU A 34 -5.22 10.98 -8.49
CA LEU A 34 -5.86 9.95 -7.67
C LEU A 34 -7.11 9.38 -8.34
N SER A 35 -7.89 10.19 -9.05
CA SER A 35 -9.04 9.73 -9.84
C SER A 35 -8.68 8.64 -10.85
N VAL A 36 -7.50 8.74 -11.48
CA VAL A 36 -6.97 7.73 -12.41
C VAL A 36 -6.47 6.49 -11.65
N LEU A 37 -5.86 6.65 -10.47
CA LEU A 37 -5.43 5.51 -9.64
C LEU A 37 -6.59 4.69 -9.05
N LEU A 38 -7.72 5.34 -8.79
CA LEU A 38 -8.93 4.73 -8.26
C LEU A 38 -9.74 4.00 -9.35
N THR A 39 -9.73 4.55 -10.58
CA THR A 39 -10.36 3.93 -11.75
C THR A 39 -9.33 3.75 -12.87
N PRO A 40 -8.34 2.86 -12.69
CA PRO A 40 -7.33 2.68 -13.72
C PRO A 40 -7.95 2.08 -14.96
N ASP A 41 -7.65 2.68 -16.11
CA ASP A 41 -7.95 2.10 -17.42
C ASP A 41 -7.26 0.72 -17.50
N PRO A 42 -7.95 -0.36 -17.93
CA PRO A 42 -7.30 -1.64 -18.19
C PRO A 42 -6.04 -1.51 -19.07
N GLY A 43 -6.05 -0.58 -20.04
CA GLY A 43 -4.93 -0.28 -20.92
C GLY A 43 -3.74 0.39 -20.23
N LEU A 44 -3.90 0.94 -19.01
CA LEU A 44 -2.82 1.52 -18.22
C LEU A 44 -1.74 0.48 -17.87
N PHE A 45 -2.14 -0.81 -17.82
CA PHE A 45 -1.27 -1.94 -17.50
C PHE A 45 -0.99 -2.84 -18.71
N GLU A 46 -1.47 -2.46 -19.90
CA GLU A 46 -1.19 -3.20 -21.12
C GLU A 46 0.24 -2.96 -21.63
N LYS A 47 0.64 -3.83 -22.55
CA LYS A 47 1.98 -3.97 -23.13
C LYS A 47 2.52 -2.62 -23.65
N GLY A 48 3.30 -1.93 -22.82
CA GLY A 48 3.81 -0.58 -23.09
C GLY A 48 3.98 0.29 -21.86
N SER A 49 3.40 -0.08 -20.70
CA SER A 49 3.69 0.58 -19.43
C SER A 49 5.18 0.48 -19.09
N THR A 50 5.85 1.62 -18.90
CA THR A 50 7.26 1.64 -18.48
C THR A 50 7.40 1.19 -17.03
N ASP A 51 8.55 0.60 -16.67
CA ASP A 51 8.87 0.25 -15.29
C ASP A 51 8.75 1.45 -14.34
N GLU A 52 9.06 2.65 -14.84
CA GLU A 52 8.91 3.91 -14.11
C GLU A 52 7.44 4.22 -13.79
N LEU A 53 6.53 4.08 -14.77
CA LEU A 53 5.10 4.30 -14.55
C LEU A 53 4.55 3.31 -13.53
N MET A 54 4.90 2.04 -13.66
CA MET A 54 4.46 1.00 -12.72
C MET A 54 4.99 1.24 -11.31
N SER A 55 6.27 1.58 -11.17
CA SER A 55 6.86 1.95 -9.89
C SER A 55 6.13 3.14 -9.25
N GLY A 56 5.81 4.17 -10.05
CA GLY A 56 5.04 5.32 -9.61
C GLY A 56 3.62 4.97 -9.14
N VAL A 57 2.92 4.10 -9.87
CA VAL A 57 1.56 3.64 -9.53
C VAL A 57 1.55 2.82 -8.24
N VAL A 58 2.51 1.89 -8.07
CA VAL A 58 2.60 1.06 -6.86
C VAL A 58 2.98 1.93 -5.64
N ALA A 59 3.97 2.81 -5.77
CA ALA A 59 4.38 3.71 -4.71
C ALA A 59 3.26 4.65 -4.26
N GLN A 60 2.53 5.25 -5.20
CA GLN A 60 1.39 6.12 -4.89
C GLN A 60 0.22 5.34 -4.28
N SER A 61 -0.07 4.14 -4.81
CA SER A 61 -1.11 3.25 -4.26
C SER A 61 -0.82 2.88 -2.80
N HIS A 62 0.44 2.59 -2.46
CA HIS A 62 0.83 2.31 -1.08
C HIS A 62 0.69 3.56 -0.19
N SER A 63 1.14 4.71 -0.68
CA SER A 63 1.05 5.97 0.06
C SER A 63 -0.40 6.37 0.38
N ILE A 64 -1.32 6.25 -0.58
CA ILE A 64 -2.72 6.61 -0.35
C ILE A 64 -3.40 5.63 0.61
N VAL A 65 -3.09 4.34 0.54
CA VAL A 65 -3.59 3.34 1.49
C VAL A 65 -3.16 3.71 2.92
N ARG A 66 -1.88 4.06 3.13
CA ARG A 66 -1.40 4.52 4.44
C ARG A 66 -2.08 5.80 4.91
N PHE A 67 -2.30 6.74 4.00
CA PHE A 67 -3.01 7.97 4.33
C PHE A 67 -4.43 7.71 4.82
N LEU A 68 -5.18 6.83 4.14
CA LEU A 68 -6.54 6.44 4.52
C LEU A 68 -6.56 5.70 5.87
N LEU A 69 -5.61 4.79 6.11
CA LEU A 69 -5.49 4.10 7.41
C LEU A 69 -5.17 5.04 8.57
N ALA A 70 -4.48 6.16 8.30
CA ALA A 70 -4.21 7.20 9.27
C ALA A 70 -5.42 8.13 9.53
N GLN A 71 -6.49 8.04 8.74
CA GLN A 71 -7.72 8.80 8.98
C GLN A 71 -8.64 8.08 9.97
N THR A 72 -9.49 8.85 10.64
CA THR A 72 -10.60 8.29 11.42
C THR A 72 -11.84 8.19 10.53
N PRO A 73 -12.35 6.98 10.23
CA PRO A 73 -13.52 6.85 9.39
C PRO A 73 -14.80 7.19 10.15
N HIS A 74 -15.77 7.80 9.46
CA HIS A 74 -17.10 8.17 9.96
C HIS A 74 -18.09 6.99 9.84
N LEU A 75 -17.66 5.80 10.23
CA LEU A 75 -18.51 4.61 10.19
C LEU A 75 -19.28 4.46 11.50
N SER A 76 -20.60 4.40 11.40
CA SER A 76 -21.45 4.02 12.53
C SER A 76 -21.50 2.49 12.62
N GLY A 77 -20.92 1.91 13.68
CA GLY A 77 -21.08 0.48 13.93
C GLY A 77 -20.18 -0.05 15.03
N SER A 78 -20.75 -0.90 15.88
CA SER A 78 -20.06 -1.59 16.97
C SER A 78 -18.85 -2.38 16.47
N ASP A 79 -17.86 -2.54 17.35
CA ASP A 79 -16.62 -3.25 17.10
C ASP A 79 -16.89 -4.76 16.89
N ASN A 80 -17.23 -5.12 15.65
CA ASN A 80 -17.60 -6.49 15.30
C ASN A 80 -16.34 -7.26 14.90
N GLY A 81 -15.65 -7.85 15.89
CA GLY A 81 -14.71 -8.96 15.64
C GLY A 81 -13.23 -8.60 15.52
N GLY A 82 -12.77 -7.51 16.13
CA GLY A 82 -11.32 -7.22 16.28
C GLY A 82 -10.63 -6.64 15.05
N ILE A 83 -11.38 -6.22 14.04
CA ILE A 83 -10.86 -5.46 12.89
C ILE A 83 -10.81 -3.98 13.29
N SER A 84 -9.66 -3.33 13.12
CA SER A 84 -9.50 -1.93 13.52
C SER A 84 -10.51 -1.00 12.79
N PRO A 85 -10.94 0.11 13.41
CA PRO A 85 -11.80 1.08 12.74
C PRO A 85 -11.23 1.56 11.40
N SER A 86 -9.92 1.81 11.33
CA SER A 86 -9.22 2.22 10.11
C SER A 86 -9.32 1.18 8.99
N ASP A 87 -9.13 -0.10 9.29
CA ASP A 87 -9.26 -1.18 8.30
C ASP A 87 -10.69 -1.29 7.78
N ARG A 88 -11.68 -1.16 8.68
CA ARG A 88 -13.11 -1.12 8.29
C ARG A 88 -13.40 0.07 7.38
N GLY A 89 -12.83 1.24 7.70
CA GLY A 89 -12.89 2.44 6.86
C GLY A 89 -12.36 2.18 5.47
N LEU A 90 -11.16 1.60 5.36
CA LEU A 90 -10.54 1.32 4.08
C LEU A 90 -11.37 0.34 3.24
N LEU A 91 -11.86 -0.74 3.85
CA LEU A 91 -12.71 -1.72 3.17
C LEU A 91 -14.04 -1.10 2.71
N ALA A 92 -14.69 -0.29 3.56
CA ALA A 92 -15.91 0.42 3.21
C ALA A 92 -15.69 1.39 2.04
N PHE A 93 -14.59 2.13 2.05
CA PHE A 93 -14.22 3.04 0.96
C PHE A 93 -14.03 2.29 -0.37
N LEU A 94 -13.31 1.17 -0.35
CA LEU A 94 -13.08 0.35 -1.54
C LEU A 94 -14.37 -0.27 -2.08
N ALA A 95 -15.27 -0.73 -1.19
CA ALA A 95 -16.55 -1.27 -1.58
C ALA A 95 -17.48 -0.19 -2.15
N GLY A 96 -17.59 0.95 -1.47
CA GLY A 96 -18.42 2.09 -1.90
C GLY A 96 -17.97 2.65 -3.25
N GLY A 97 -16.66 2.85 -3.41
CA GLY A 97 -16.08 3.42 -4.62
C GLY A 97 -16.33 2.57 -5.88
N LYS A 98 -16.29 1.24 -5.74
CA LYS A 98 -16.58 0.31 -6.85
C LYS A 98 -18.07 0.20 -7.17
N ASN A 99 -18.94 0.32 -6.17
CA ASN A 99 -20.37 0.04 -6.31
C ASN A 99 -21.21 1.30 -6.63
N THR A 100 -20.73 2.49 -6.27
CA THR A 100 -21.48 3.75 -6.45
C THR A 100 -20.62 4.81 -7.11
N SER A 101 -19.76 5.49 -6.34
CA SER A 101 -18.77 6.42 -6.86
C SER A 101 -17.66 6.67 -5.83
N TRP A 102 -16.47 7.02 -6.31
CA TRP A 102 -15.34 7.34 -5.43
C TRP A 102 -15.57 8.64 -4.62
N ASP A 103 -16.26 9.62 -5.18
CA ASP A 103 -16.61 10.87 -4.45
C ASP A 103 -17.59 10.59 -3.31
N THR A 104 -18.63 9.80 -3.57
CA THR A 104 -19.59 9.37 -2.55
C THR A 104 -18.88 8.60 -1.44
N ALA A 105 -18.03 7.64 -1.79
CA ALA A 105 -17.27 6.86 -0.81
C ALA A 105 -16.30 7.73 0.02
N ALA A 106 -15.61 8.68 -0.61
CA ALA A 106 -14.71 9.61 0.08
C ALA A 106 -15.47 10.47 1.10
N LYS A 107 -16.67 10.93 0.74
CA LYS A 107 -17.56 11.71 1.60
C LYS A 107 -18.14 10.91 2.75
N GLU A 108 -18.73 9.77 2.46
CA GLU A 108 -19.44 8.98 3.48
C GLU A 108 -18.48 8.33 4.48
N VAL A 109 -17.32 7.86 4.02
CA VAL A 109 -16.39 7.14 4.89
C VAL A 109 -15.44 8.08 5.63
N TYR A 110 -14.98 9.16 5.00
CA TYR A 110 -13.94 10.02 5.57
C TYR A 110 -14.30 11.50 5.62
N GLY A 111 -15.47 11.90 5.12
CA GLY A 111 -15.93 13.29 5.13
C GLY A 111 -15.27 14.20 4.10
N PHE A 112 -14.52 13.68 3.12
CA PHE A 112 -13.95 14.50 2.05
C PHE A 112 -15.03 14.95 1.07
N THR A 113 -14.92 16.17 0.54
CA THR A 113 -15.95 16.71 -0.36
C THR A 113 -15.98 15.99 -1.72
N SER A 114 -14.80 15.57 -2.18
CA SER A 114 -14.58 14.86 -3.44
C SER A 114 -13.24 14.10 -3.41
N VAL A 115 -12.96 13.31 -4.44
CA VAL A 115 -11.65 12.69 -4.69
C VAL A 115 -10.55 13.73 -4.85
N ASP A 116 -10.86 14.90 -5.45
CA ASP A 116 -9.90 16.00 -5.58
C ASP A 116 -9.55 16.63 -4.21
N ASP A 117 -10.54 16.78 -3.32
CA ASP A 117 -10.30 17.22 -1.93
C ASP A 117 -9.45 16.18 -1.18
N LEU A 118 -9.80 14.90 -1.31
CA LEU A 118 -9.02 13.79 -0.74
C LEU A 118 -7.57 13.81 -1.23
N GLU A 119 -7.34 13.99 -2.54
CA GLU A 119 -6.02 14.09 -3.15
C GLU A 119 -5.23 15.28 -2.58
N ALA A 120 -5.86 16.46 -2.47
CA ALA A 120 -5.24 17.65 -1.89
C ALA A 120 -4.83 17.42 -0.43
N LYS A 121 -5.70 16.77 0.37
CA LYS A 121 -5.42 16.43 1.77
C LYS A 121 -4.30 15.40 1.91
N TRP A 122 -4.25 14.40 1.03
CA TRP A 122 -3.16 13.43 0.98
C TRP A 122 -1.82 14.10 0.64
N ILE A 123 -1.78 14.96 -0.39
CA ILE A 123 -0.57 15.71 -0.77
C ILE A 123 -0.12 16.63 0.37
N ALA A 124 -1.06 17.25 1.09
CA ALA A 124 -0.75 18.03 2.29
C ALA A 124 -0.19 17.16 3.41
N TRP A 125 -0.78 15.98 3.66
CA TRP A 125 -0.31 15.01 4.66
C TRP A 125 1.11 14.52 4.37
N LEU A 126 1.49 14.32 3.11
CA LEU A 126 2.87 14.00 2.72
C LEU A 126 3.88 15.06 3.19
N LYS A 127 3.49 16.29 3.50
CA LYS A 127 4.42 17.30 4.03
C LYS A 127 4.66 17.15 5.54
N THR A 128 3.86 16.35 6.23
CA THR A 128 3.95 16.15 7.68
C THR A 128 4.98 15.09 8.07
N PRO A 129 5.61 15.19 9.26
CA PRO A 129 6.54 14.17 9.75
C PRO A 129 5.90 12.78 9.89
N GLY A 130 4.66 12.70 10.39
CA GLY A 130 3.95 11.43 10.62
C GLY A 130 3.66 10.63 9.35
N SER A 131 3.81 11.22 8.17
CA SER A 131 3.68 10.49 6.91
C SER A 131 4.91 9.64 6.56
N ARG A 132 6.09 9.95 7.13
CA ARG A 132 7.36 9.33 6.75
C ARG A 132 7.54 7.99 7.44
N LEU A 133 7.91 6.98 6.66
CA LEU A 133 8.41 5.72 7.22
C LEU A 133 9.90 5.84 7.47
N THR A 134 10.32 5.47 8.67
CA THR A 134 11.73 5.27 9.00
C THR A 134 11.88 3.78 9.23
N PRO A 135 12.55 3.03 8.33
CA PRO A 135 12.74 1.61 8.56
C PRO A 135 13.52 1.43 9.85
N ALA A 136 13.16 0.43 10.67
CA ALA A 136 13.96 0.09 11.83
C ALA A 136 15.42 -0.16 11.40
N PRO A 137 16.41 0.29 12.19
CA PRO A 137 17.80 -0.03 11.90
C PRO A 137 17.95 -1.55 11.79
N TYR A 138 18.64 -2.01 10.75
CA TYR A 138 18.90 -3.44 10.57
C TYR A 138 19.63 -3.98 11.81
N VAL A 139 18.96 -4.85 12.56
CA VAL A 139 19.58 -5.66 13.60
C VAL A 139 19.92 -6.99 12.94
N GLU A 140 21.21 -7.25 12.73
CA GLU A 140 21.66 -8.57 12.30
C GLU A 140 21.32 -9.55 13.42
N VAL A 141 20.25 -10.33 13.24
CA VAL A 141 19.95 -11.43 14.15
C VAL A 141 21.06 -12.45 13.94
N PRO A 142 21.85 -12.82 14.97
CA PRO A 142 22.87 -13.85 14.83
C PRO A 142 22.20 -15.09 14.27
N ARG A 143 22.53 -15.46 13.03
CA ARG A 143 22.06 -16.71 12.44
C ARG A 143 22.50 -17.82 13.40
N PRO A 144 21.58 -18.63 13.97
CA PRO A 144 21.98 -19.80 14.73
C PRO A 144 22.95 -20.58 13.85
N ALA A 145 24.15 -20.87 14.36
CA ALA A 145 25.10 -21.66 13.62
C ALA A 145 24.38 -22.95 13.19
N LEU A 146 24.20 -23.14 11.89
CA LEU A 146 23.79 -24.43 11.37
C LEU A 146 24.95 -25.36 11.73
N THR A 147 24.82 -26.11 12.82
CA THR A 147 25.67 -27.27 13.05
C THR A 147 25.57 -28.10 11.78
N PRO A 148 26.67 -28.33 11.04
CA PRO A 148 26.62 -29.15 9.86
C PRO A 148 26.12 -30.52 10.30
N GLN A 149 24.87 -30.82 9.95
CA GLN A 149 24.37 -32.19 10.01
C GLN A 149 25.30 -32.98 9.08
N PRO A 150 25.93 -34.08 9.53
CA PRO A 150 26.66 -34.94 8.62
C PRO A 150 25.70 -35.33 7.50
N LEU A 151 26.13 -35.14 6.24
CA LEU A 151 25.40 -35.61 5.07
C LEU A 151 25.11 -37.11 5.28
N GLY A 152 23.88 -37.43 5.64
CA GLY A 152 23.41 -38.81 5.65
C GLY A 152 23.65 -39.35 4.25
N ARG A 153 24.50 -40.37 4.12
CA ARG A 153 24.68 -41.08 2.85
C ARG A 153 23.31 -41.56 2.42
N ILE A 154 22.83 -41.07 1.28
CA ILE A 154 21.70 -41.68 0.59
C ILE A 154 22.18 -43.11 0.25
N PRO A 155 21.53 -44.17 0.76
CA PRO A 155 21.85 -45.52 0.31
C PRO A 155 21.55 -45.59 -1.18
N ALA A 156 22.53 -46.03 -1.97
CA ALA A 156 22.32 -46.32 -3.38
C ALA A 156 21.24 -47.39 -3.47
N THR A 157 20.07 -47.02 -3.99
CA THR A 157 19.09 -48.00 -4.44
C THR A 157 19.71 -48.75 -5.60
N GLU A 158 20.03 -50.02 -5.34
CA GLU A 158 20.42 -51.01 -6.32
C GLU A 158 19.30 -51.09 -7.37
N VAL A 159 19.69 -50.91 -8.64
CA VAL A 159 18.83 -51.06 -9.80
C VAL A 159 18.84 -52.54 -10.13
N ASP A 160 17.68 -53.20 -10.05
CA ASP A 160 17.38 -54.46 -10.74
C ASP A 160 16.19 -54.24 -11.68
#